data_AF-A0A8T4QHV5-F1
#
_entry.id   AF-A0A8T4QHV5-F1
#
_cell.length_a   1.000
_cell.length_b   1.000
_cell.length_c   1.000
_cell.angle_alpha   90.00
_cell.angle_beta   90.00
_cell.angle_gamma   90.00
#
_symmetry.space_group_name_H-M   'P 1'
#
loop_
_entity.id
_entity.type
_entity.pdbx_description
1 polymer ?
#
loop_
_entity_poly.entity_id
_entity_poly.type
_entity_poly.pdbx_seq_one_letter_code
_entity_poly.pdbx_strand_id
1 'polypeptide(L)'
;MGMDKPAWVKDKKVAGDFEVIRTKPYDDYKDHRNDDGCYTLIKIYWDTHEIGVAICDYQHTILKEFRGGRANDIYVAIFKYNDEHKKNWFRVLDHAAYLGKELKKAELCLALGVEYIQE
;
A
#
# COMPACT_ATOMS: atom_id res chain seq x y z
N MET A 1 -8.57 -33.20 16.02
CA MET A 1 -8.78 -31.73 15.94
C MET A 1 -9.24 -31.46 14.52
N GLY A 2 -10.50 -31.04 14.32
CA GLY A 2 -11.04 -30.90 12.95
C GLY A 2 -10.31 -29.79 12.20
N MET A 3 -9.97 -30.01 10.93
CA MET A 3 -9.48 -28.93 10.06
C MET A 3 -10.55 -27.83 10.02
N ASP A 4 -10.16 -26.59 10.31
CA ASP A 4 -10.98 -25.42 10.03
C ASP A 4 -11.30 -25.43 8.53
N LYS A 5 -12.52 -25.83 8.17
CA LYS A 5 -12.96 -25.84 6.77
C LYS A 5 -13.07 -24.37 6.32
N PRO A 6 -12.28 -23.92 5.32
CA PRO A 6 -12.33 -22.52 4.90
C PRO A 6 -13.69 -22.21 4.27
N ALA A 7 -14.25 -21.04 4.60
CA ALA A 7 -15.51 -20.57 4.00
C ALA A 7 -15.46 -20.44 2.47
N TRP A 8 -14.25 -20.35 1.91
CA TRP A 8 -13.97 -20.19 0.48
C TRP A 8 -14.00 -21.51 -0.30
N VAL A 9 -14.06 -22.67 0.37
CA VAL A 9 -14.16 -24.01 -0.24
C VAL A 9 -15.62 -24.28 -0.62
N LYS A 10 -16.17 -23.46 -1.52
CA LYS A 10 -17.44 -23.72 -2.20
C LYS A 10 -17.17 -24.49 -3.49
N ASP A 11 -16.50 -23.82 -4.42
CA ASP A 11 -16.13 -24.27 -5.77
C ASP A 11 -14.62 -24.56 -5.90
N LYS A 12 -13.85 -24.43 -4.82
CA LYS A 12 -12.38 -24.48 -4.81
C LYS A 12 -11.88 -25.74 -4.10
N LYS A 13 -10.70 -26.22 -4.49
CA LYS A 13 -9.97 -27.32 -3.82
C LYS A 13 -8.90 -26.75 -2.90
N VAL A 14 -8.61 -27.46 -1.80
CA VAL A 14 -7.49 -27.12 -0.91
C VAL A 14 -6.22 -27.87 -1.34
N ALA A 15 -5.07 -27.24 -1.17
CA ALA A 15 -3.77 -27.89 -1.34
C ALA A 15 -3.52 -28.93 -0.23
N GLY A 16 -2.56 -29.83 -0.44
CA GLY A 16 -2.25 -30.90 0.53
C GLY A 16 -1.62 -30.40 1.83
N ASP A 17 -0.95 -29.26 1.76
CA ASP A 17 -0.28 -28.54 2.86
C ASP A 17 -1.12 -27.36 3.36
N PHE A 18 -2.43 -27.35 3.08
CA PHE A 18 -3.31 -26.26 3.50
C PHE A 18 -3.35 -26.12 5.03
N GLU A 19 -3.10 -24.90 5.50
CA GLU A 19 -3.27 -24.52 6.90
C GLU A 19 -3.94 -23.15 7.05
N VAL A 20 -4.61 -22.94 8.20
CA VAL A 20 -5.12 -21.64 8.60
C VAL A 20 -4.15 -21.01 9.58
N ILE A 21 -3.45 -19.97 9.15
CA ILE A 21 -2.56 -19.19 10.01
C ILE A 21 -3.37 -18.09 10.70
N ARG A 22 -3.46 -18.14 12.03
CA ARG A 22 -4.05 -17.08 12.85
C ARG A 22 -2.95 -16.08 13.20
N THR A 23 -3.07 -14.85 12.71
CA THR A 23 -2.07 -13.80 12.94
C THR A 23 -2.14 -13.26 14.37
N LYS A 24 -1.00 -12.76 14.86
CA LYS A 24 -0.96 -11.93 16.07
C LYS A 24 -1.34 -10.49 15.73
N PRO A 25 -1.84 -9.70 16.69
CA PRO A 25 -1.96 -8.26 16.52
C PRO A 25 -0.61 -7.64 16.13
N TYR A 26 -0.63 -6.66 15.21
CA TYR A 26 0.55 -5.90 14.82
C TYR A 26 0.95 -4.94 15.95
N ASP A 27 2.25 -4.88 16.26
CA ASP A 27 2.84 -3.96 17.23
C ASP A 27 3.68 -2.92 16.49
N ASP A 28 3.18 -1.68 16.40
CA ASP A 28 3.81 -0.59 15.63
C ASP A 28 5.25 -0.29 16.06
N TYR A 29 5.65 -0.62 17.29
CA TYR A 29 7.02 -0.39 17.76
C TYR A 29 7.96 -1.55 17.44
N LYS A 30 7.44 -2.78 17.43
CA LYS A 30 8.27 -4.00 17.28
C LYS A 30 8.30 -4.52 15.86
N ASP A 31 7.19 -4.38 15.14
CA ASP A 31 6.99 -4.98 13.82
C ASP A 31 7.24 -3.97 12.69
N HIS A 32 7.32 -2.67 13.00
CA HIS A 32 7.63 -1.65 12.01
C HIS A 32 9.07 -1.76 11.52
N ARG A 33 9.23 -1.70 10.20
CA ARG A 33 10.52 -1.73 9.52
C ARG A 33 10.58 -0.54 8.57
N ASN A 34 11.62 0.28 8.74
CA ASN A 34 11.94 1.31 7.77
C ASN A 34 12.42 0.66 6.48
N ASP A 35 11.93 1.18 5.35
CA ASP A 35 12.56 0.94 4.05
C ASP A 35 13.84 1.78 3.98
N ASP A 36 14.87 1.32 3.27
CA ASP A 36 16.09 2.10 3.04
C ASP A 36 16.15 2.69 1.61
N GLY A 37 15.07 2.54 0.83
CA GLY A 37 14.88 3.10 -0.50
C GLY A 37 14.35 4.54 -0.44
N CYS A 38 13.05 4.70 -0.24
CA CYS A 38 12.35 5.99 -0.18
C CYS A 38 11.18 5.94 0.80
N TYR A 39 10.62 7.10 1.13
CA TYR A 39 9.32 7.23 1.78
C TYR A 39 8.31 7.96 0.89
N THR A 40 7.03 7.86 1.25
CA THR A 40 5.94 8.46 0.47
C THR A 40 5.13 9.46 1.28
N LEU A 41 4.70 10.54 0.62
CA LEU A 41 3.75 11.50 1.16
C LEU A 41 2.51 11.52 0.29
N ILE A 42 1.34 11.48 0.90
CA ILE A 42 0.06 11.39 0.20
C ILE A 42 -0.76 12.64 0.48
N LYS A 43 -1.38 13.18 -0.57
CA LYS A 43 -2.23 14.37 -0.49
C LYS A 43 -3.45 14.22 -1.40
N ILE A 44 -4.59 14.77 -0.97
CA ILE A 44 -5.76 14.94 -1.83
C ILE A 44 -5.76 16.35 -2.44
N TYR A 45 -5.93 16.41 -3.76
CA TYR A 45 -6.17 17.61 -4.55
C TYR A 45 -7.67 17.71 -4.86
N TRP A 46 -8.39 18.44 -4.02
CA TRP A 46 -9.84 18.57 -4.10
C TRP A 46 -10.33 19.32 -5.35
N ASP A 47 -9.51 20.23 -5.86
CA ASP A 47 -9.76 21.05 -7.05
C ASP A 47 -9.71 20.22 -8.33
N THR A 48 -8.81 19.25 -8.42
CA THR A 48 -8.69 18.34 -9.58
C THR A 48 -9.35 16.99 -9.35
N HIS A 49 -9.84 16.73 -8.14
CA HIS A 49 -10.39 15.45 -7.71
C HIS A 49 -9.37 14.29 -7.89
N GLU A 50 -8.13 14.53 -7.45
CA GLU A 50 -7.02 13.58 -7.56
C GLU A 50 -6.38 13.30 -6.20
N ILE A 51 -5.73 12.15 -6.10
CA ILE A 51 -4.78 11.81 -5.04
C ILE A 51 -3.38 11.98 -5.65
N GLY A 52 -2.50 12.68 -4.94
CA GLY A 52 -1.08 12.73 -5.25
C GLY A 52 -0.24 11.94 -4.27
N VAL A 53 0.81 11.31 -4.79
CA VAL A 53 1.82 10.60 -4.03
C VAL A 53 3.19 11.13 -4.44
N ALA A 54 3.87 11.78 -3.49
CA ALA A 54 5.27 12.14 -3.65
C ALA A 54 6.17 10.99 -3.18
N ILE A 55 7.17 10.65 -3.99
CA ILE A 55 8.27 9.75 -3.61
C ILE A 55 9.43 10.62 -3.13
N CYS A 56 9.91 10.39 -1.92
CA CYS A 56 10.94 11.19 -1.27
C CYS A 56 12.14 10.34 -0.84
N ASP A 57 13.35 10.88 -0.99
CA ASP A 57 14.53 10.29 -0.35
C ASP A 57 14.64 10.70 1.14
N TYR A 58 15.54 10.06 1.89
CA TYR A 58 15.77 10.33 3.31
C TYR A 58 16.50 11.66 3.58
N GLN A 59 16.81 12.43 2.54
CA GLN A 59 17.29 13.81 2.59
C GLN A 59 16.14 14.80 2.39
N HIS A 60 14.89 14.32 2.38
CA HIS A 60 13.67 15.10 2.18
C HIS A 60 13.55 15.74 0.78
N THR A 61 14.19 15.15 -0.23
CA THR A 61 14.07 15.56 -1.63
C THR A 61 12.91 14.84 -2.29
N ILE A 62 11.97 15.59 -2.89
CA ILE A 62 10.91 15.01 -3.73
C ILE A 62 11.54 14.53 -5.04
N LEU A 63 11.54 13.23 -5.27
CA LEU A 63 12.10 12.61 -6.47
C LEU A 63 11.09 12.61 -7.62
N LYS A 64 9.82 12.32 -7.31
CA LYS A 64 8.67 12.27 -8.24
C LYS A 64 7.35 12.51 -7.50
N GLU A 65 6.34 12.93 -8.27
CA GLU A 65 4.94 12.92 -7.86
C GLU A 65 4.13 12.12 -8.89
N PHE A 66 3.22 11.28 -8.39
CA PHE A 66 2.26 10.53 -9.20
C PHE A 66 0.85 10.96 -8.79
N ARG A 67 -0.02 11.22 -9.76
CA ARG A 67 -1.41 11.65 -9.51
C ARG A 67 -2.42 10.76 -10.23
N GLY A 68 -3.59 10.60 -9.62
CA GLY A 68 -4.71 9.88 -10.21
C GLY A 68 -5.94 9.85 -9.31
N GLY A 69 -7.08 9.42 -9.85
CA GLY A 69 -8.34 9.35 -9.11
C GLY A 69 -8.54 8.06 -8.29
N ARG A 70 -7.73 7.03 -8.51
CA ARG A 70 -7.85 5.72 -7.84
C ARG A 70 -6.51 5.22 -7.35
N ALA A 71 -6.53 4.47 -6.24
CA ALA A 71 -5.36 3.84 -5.67
C ALA A 71 -4.59 2.97 -6.69
N ASN A 72 -5.32 2.14 -7.45
CA ASN A 72 -4.75 1.22 -8.43
C ASN A 72 -3.98 1.90 -9.55
N ASP A 73 -4.48 3.05 -10.02
CA ASP A 73 -3.82 3.78 -11.11
C ASP A 73 -2.46 4.31 -10.63
N ILE A 74 -2.41 4.76 -9.38
CA ILE A 74 -1.23 5.37 -8.78
C ILE A 74 -0.15 4.33 -8.44
N TYR A 75 -0.48 3.29 -7.64
CA TYR A 75 0.58 2.34 -7.24
C TYR A 75 1.11 1.54 -8.44
N VAL A 76 0.27 1.23 -9.44
CA VAL A 76 0.73 0.56 -10.66
C VAL A 76 1.70 1.47 -11.43
N ALA A 77 1.40 2.76 -11.57
CA ALA A 77 2.29 3.71 -12.22
C ALA A 77 3.62 3.86 -11.47
N ILE A 78 3.58 3.92 -10.14
CA ILE A 78 4.77 3.98 -9.29
C ILE A 78 5.65 2.75 -9.47
N PHE A 79 5.09 1.54 -9.31
CA PHE A 79 5.86 0.30 -9.39
C PHE A 79 6.41 0.07 -10.80
N LYS A 80 5.60 0.32 -11.83
CA LYS A 80 6.05 0.28 -13.22
C LYS A 80 7.23 1.22 -13.45
N TYR A 81 7.13 2.48 -13.00
CA TYR A 81 8.22 3.44 -13.15
C TYR A 81 9.48 3.02 -12.39
N ASN A 82 9.32 2.54 -11.14
CA ASN A 82 10.40 2.04 -10.30
C ASN A 82 11.19 0.92 -10.99
N ASP A 83 10.47 -0.04 -11.60
CA ASP A 83 11.07 -1.20 -12.25
C ASP A 83 11.73 -0.83 -13.57
N GLU A 84 11.03 -0.07 -14.43
CA GLU A 84 11.54 0.40 -15.72
C GLU A 84 12.83 1.24 -15.57
N HIS A 85 12.94 2.01 -14.48
CA HIS A 85 14.07 2.91 -14.22
C HIS A 85 15.03 2.42 -13.13
N LYS A 86 14.86 1.17 -12.64
CA LYS A 86 15.74 0.52 -11.66
C LYS A 86 16.01 1.38 -10.40
N LYS A 87 14.95 1.98 -9.84
CA LYS A 87 15.07 2.98 -8.76
C LYS A 87 15.21 2.41 -7.35
N ASN A 88 14.74 1.18 -7.11
CA ASN A 88 14.75 0.52 -5.79
C ASN A 88 14.05 1.34 -4.68
N TRP A 89 12.94 2.00 -4.98
CA TRP A 89 12.20 2.82 -4.01
C TRP A 89 11.48 2.03 -2.91
N PHE A 90 11.09 0.79 -3.20
CA PHE A 90 10.42 -0.14 -2.26
C PHE A 90 11.26 -1.40 -2.16
N ARG A 91 12.12 -1.47 -1.14
CA ARG A 91 13.01 -2.61 -0.89
C ARG A 91 12.40 -3.60 0.11
N VAL A 92 11.42 -3.15 0.90
CA VAL A 92 10.66 -3.96 1.84
C VAL A 92 9.19 -3.99 1.41
N LEU A 93 8.64 -5.21 1.27
CA LEU A 93 7.24 -5.39 0.83
C LEU A 93 6.22 -4.74 1.78
N ASP A 94 6.54 -4.64 3.06
CA ASP A 94 5.72 -3.97 4.07
C ASP A 94 5.44 -2.51 3.68
N HIS A 95 6.41 -1.82 3.06
CA HIS A 95 6.25 -0.43 2.67
C HIS A 95 5.38 -0.29 1.41
N ALA A 96 5.52 -1.22 0.46
CA ALA A 96 4.60 -1.32 -0.68
C ALA A 96 3.16 -1.64 -0.22
N ALA A 97 3.00 -2.48 0.80
CA ALA A 97 1.71 -2.78 1.40
C ALA A 97 1.12 -1.56 2.14
N TYR A 98 1.94 -0.82 2.89
CA TYR A 98 1.55 0.44 3.53
C TYR A 98 1.08 1.48 2.50
N LEU A 99 1.80 1.65 1.38
CA LEU A 99 1.37 2.53 0.29
C LEU A 99 -0.03 2.16 -0.22
N GLY A 100 -0.30 0.87 -0.44
CA GLY A 100 -1.61 0.39 -0.86
C GLY A 100 -2.72 0.69 0.17
N LYS A 101 -2.44 0.47 1.46
CA LYS A 101 -3.35 0.78 2.58
C LYS A 101 -3.72 2.26 2.60
N GLU A 102 -2.72 3.15 2.58
CA GLU A 102 -2.92 4.59 2.65
C GLU A 102 -3.58 5.16 1.40
N LEU A 103 -3.21 4.67 0.21
CA LEU A 103 -3.87 5.04 -1.04
C LEU A 103 -5.35 4.68 -1.02
N LYS A 104 -5.72 3.51 -0.47
CA LYS A 104 -7.13 3.14 -0.38
C LYS A 104 -7.90 4.04 0.58
N LYS A 105 -7.27 4.42 1.69
CA LYS A 105 -7.81 5.41 2.64
C LYS A 105 -8.02 6.77 1.95
N ALA A 106 -7.02 7.26 1.22
CA ALA A 106 -7.12 8.51 0.45
C ALA A 106 -8.22 8.46 -0.62
N GLU A 107 -8.37 7.34 -1.33
CA GLU A 107 -9.44 7.14 -2.31
C GLU A 107 -10.84 7.18 -1.67
N LEU A 108 -11.00 6.57 -0.50
CA LEU A 108 -12.25 6.65 0.26
C LEU A 108 -12.52 8.08 0.74
N CYS A 109 -11.51 8.78 1.26
CA CYS A 109 -11.62 10.17 1.67
C CYS A 109 -12.06 11.06 0.51
N LEU A 110 -11.43 10.91 -0.66
CA LEU A 110 -11.78 11.64 -1.88
C LEU A 110 -13.23 11.37 -2.30
N ALA A 111 -13.67 10.11 -2.30
CA ALA A 111 -15.03 9.72 -2.69
C ALA A 111 -16.11 10.18 -1.70
N LEU A 112 -15.79 10.22 -0.41
CA LEU A 112 -16.72 10.62 0.65
C LEU A 112 -16.68 12.12 0.95
N GLY A 113 -15.71 12.87 0.41
CA GLY A 113 -15.51 14.28 0.70
C GLY A 113 -15.08 14.55 2.15
N VAL A 114 -14.32 13.63 2.74
CA VAL A 114 -13.81 13.76 4.12
C VAL A 114 -12.31 14.00 4.14
N GLU A 115 -11.81 14.63 5.20
CA GLU A 115 -10.38 14.90 5.36
C GLU A 115 -9.56 13.61 5.37
N TYR A 116 -8.44 13.63 4.64
CA TYR A 116 -7.45 12.57 4.68
C TYR A 116 -6.32 12.96 5.62
N ILE A 117 -6.01 12.05 6.54
CA ILE A 117 -4.85 12.13 7.43
C ILE A 117 -4.04 10.86 7.23
N GLN A 118 -2.79 11.02 6.79
CA GLN A 118 -1.84 9.92 6.67
C GLN A 118 -1.46 9.41 8.07
N GLU A 119 -1.37 8.08 8.22
CA GLU A 119 -0.97 7.42 9.48
C GLU A 119 0.54 7.47 9.73
#